data_AF-A0A6S7FZ22-F1
#
_entry.id   AF-A0A6S7FZ22-F1
#
_cell.length_a   1.000
_cell.length_b   1.000
_cell.length_c   1.000
_cell.angle_alpha   90.00
_cell.angle_beta   90.00
_cell.angle_gamma   90.00
#
_symmetry.space_group_name_H-M   'P 1'
#
loop_
_entity.id
_entity.type
_entity.pdbx_description
1 polymer ?
#
loop_
_entity_poly.entity_id
_entity_poly.type
_entity_poly.pdbx_seq_one_letter_code
_entity_poly.pdbx_strand_id
1 'polypeptide(L)'
;MNDQMMRDVTPALLEKRPNTYTFTKSLAESLLFKHGHDLPIAVFRPSIVGASLREPMPGWIDNFNGPSGLLVAAGKGVLRSMIGDVNAVSDIVPVDIAVNMLVAVGWYAGTKRSQSIPIFHCATGTINPVTWGDLCKIVSPYLWEYPFERVFRRPNFAFEAKELAFTYWTYISHRIPAWIADIMAKFVGKQPIMQRNYVKLEKAMSTLQYFTKRGWTFKPDNYNMLLSELQGRDLQEFSFDVRRIEWDSYFRDFVIGVKKYLLKEDPSDLTAAKRRFKRSVLLD
;
A
#
# COMPACT_ATOMS: atom_id res chain seq x y z
N MET A 1 16.63 25.99 -14.77
CA MET A 1 17.27 24.65 -14.66
C MET A 1 16.78 23.83 -15.85
N ASN A 2 17.65 23.08 -16.54
CA ASN A 2 17.22 22.15 -17.59
C ASN A 2 17.16 20.71 -17.04
N ASP A 3 16.50 19.80 -17.75
CA ASP A 3 16.28 18.42 -17.31
C ASP A 3 17.57 17.66 -17.04
N GLN A 4 18.64 17.98 -17.79
CA GLN A 4 19.93 17.35 -17.61
C GLN A 4 20.55 17.74 -16.26
N MET A 5 20.57 19.03 -15.96
CA MET A 5 21.07 19.53 -14.69
C MET A 5 20.25 18.99 -13.50
N MET A 6 18.94 18.82 -13.65
CA MET A 6 18.10 18.18 -12.62
C MET A 6 18.52 16.72 -12.37
N ARG A 7 18.77 15.95 -13.43
CA ARG A 7 19.23 14.55 -13.32
C ARG A 7 20.57 14.45 -12.62
N ASP A 8 21.49 15.36 -12.93
CA ASP A 8 22.85 15.33 -12.40
C ASP A 8 22.92 15.72 -10.92
N VAL A 9 22.07 16.67 -10.48
CA VAL A 9 22.04 17.15 -9.09
C VAL A 9 21.17 16.28 -8.17
N THR A 10 20.19 15.54 -8.71
CA THR A 10 19.24 14.72 -7.92
C THR A 10 19.92 13.74 -6.95
N PRO A 11 20.94 12.95 -7.33
CA PRO A 11 21.59 12.02 -6.40
C PRO A 11 22.20 12.71 -5.19
N ALA A 12 22.83 13.87 -5.40
CA ALA A 12 23.43 14.66 -4.33
C ALA A 12 22.36 15.24 -3.38
N LEU A 13 21.19 15.62 -3.89
CA LEU A 13 20.09 16.12 -3.05
C LEU A 13 19.38 15.02 -2.25
N LEU A 14 19.23 13.82 -2.83
CA LEU A 14 18.53 12.73 -2.15
C LEU A 14 19.35 12.16 -1.00
N GLU A 15 20.68 12.20 -1.07
CA GLU A 15 21.59 11.60 -0.10
C GLU A 15 21.16 10.17 0.31
N LYS A 16 20.72 9.98 1.56
CA LYS A 16 20.30 8.68 2.12
C LYS A 16 18.83 8.35 1.91
N ARG A 17 18.07 9.22 1.23
CA ARG A 17 16.62 9.09 1.09
C ARG A 17 16.26 8.24 -0.12
N PRO A 18 15.25 7.37 -0.01
CA PRO A 18 14.94 6.41 -1.06
C PRO A 18 14.34 7.04 -2.32
N ASN A 19 13.73 8.23 -2.21
CA ASN A 19 13.09 8.91 -3.34
C ASN A 19 12.85 10.40 -3.06
N THR A 20 12.48 11.14 -4.10
CA THR A 20 12.16 12.57 -4.05
C THR A 20 10.97 12.88 -3.12
N TYR A 21 10.02 11.96 -2.97
CA TYR A 21 8.89 12.13 -2.05
C TYR A 21 9.37 12.24 -0.59
N THR A 22 10.16 11.27 -0.13
CA THR A 22 10.72 11.29 1.24
C THR A 22 11.69 12.44 1.48
N PHE A 23 12.38 12.91 0.45
CA PHE A 23 13.19 14.13 0.49
C PHE A 23 12.34 15.38 0.70
N THR A 24 11.37 15.61 -0.19
CA THR A 24 10.52 16.81 -0.12
C THR A 24 9.72 16.88 1.17
N LYS A 25 9.18 15.76 1.66
CA LYS A 25 8.46 15.72 2.95
C LYS A 25 9.35 16.05 4.14
N SER A 26 10.56 15.52 4.19
CA SER A 26 11.46 15.87 5.29
C SER A 26 12.01 17.28 5.21
N LEU A 27 12.26 17.80 4.01
CA LEU A 27 12.64 19.20 3.83
C LEU A 27 11.53 20.13 4.33
N ALA A 28 10.27 19.83 3.99
CA ALA A 28 9.13 20.59 4.49
C ALA A 28 9.07 20.58 6.03
N GLU A 29 9.22 19.42 6.66
CA GLU A 29 9.26 19.35 8.13
C GLU A 29 10.43 20.16 8.71
N SER A 30 11.63 20.06 8.15
CA SER A 30 12.78 20.87 8.60
C SER A 30 12.52 22.38 8.50
N LEU A 31 11.82 22.83 7.45
CA LEU A 31 11.42 24.23 7.31
C LEU A 31 10.39 24.63 8.38
N LEU A 32 9.41 23.77 8.66
CA LEU A 32 8.44 24.01 9.74
C LEU A 32 9.14 24.12 11.10
N PHE A 33 10.08 23.22 11.40
CA PHE A 33 10.84 23.27 12.65
C PHE A 33 11.79 24.46 12.75
N LYS A 34 12.14 25.13 11.65
CA LYS A 34 13.02 26.31 11.65
C LYS A 34 12.24 27.62 11.72
N HIS A 35 11.05 27.66 11.13
CA HIS A 35 10.33 28.91 10.87
C HIS A 35 8.90 28.94 11.42
N GLY A 36 8.36 27.81 11.90
CA GLY A 36 6.95 27.67 12.29
C GLY A 36 6.66 27.81 13.79
N HIS A 37 7.61 28.24 14.62
CA HIS A 37 7.47 28.22 16.08
C HIS A 37 6.33 29.10 16.62
N ASP A 38 6.01 30.21 15.94
CA ASP A 38 4.98 31.15 16.37
C ASP A 38 3.58 30.81 15.84
N LEU A 39 3.44 29.68 15.15
CA LEU A 39 2.19 29.24 14.53
C LEU A 39 1.61 28.00 15.23
N PRO A 40 0.27 27.85 15.28
CA PRO A 40 -0.39 26.65 15.81
C PRO A 40 -0.24 25.47 14.83
N ILE A 41 0.94 24.85 14.82
CA ILE A 41 1.32 23.79 13.87
C ILE A 41 1.49 22.47 14.61
N ALA A 42 1.01 21.40 13.99
CA ALA A 42 1.36 20.01 14.32
C ALA A 42 1.76 19.27 13.04
N VAL A 43 2.65 18.29 13.16
CA VAL A 43 3.07 17.43 12.05
C VAL A 43 2.35 16.09 12.16
N PHE A 44 1.51 15.79 11.17
CA PHE A 44 0.82 14.50 11.05
C PHE A 44 1.58 13.58 10.08
N ARG A 45 1.95 12.38 10.54
CA ARG A 45 2.69 11.37 9.76
C ARG A 45 1.92 10.06 9.68
N PRO A 46 1.10 9.85 8.64
CA PRO A 46 0.49 8.56 8.39
C PRO A 46 1.53 7.57 7.82
N SER A 47 1.37 6.30 8.17
CA SER A 47 2.03 5.18 7.51
C SER A 47 1.34 4.84 6.18
N ILE A 48 1.42 3.59 5.71
CA ILE A 48 0.88 3.22 4.39
C ILE A 48 -0.64 3.24 4.44
N VAL A 49 -1.26 4.23 3.81
CA VAL A 49 -2.72 4.35 3.78
C VAL A 49 -3.34 3.29 2.86
N GLY A 50 -4.25 2.49 3.40
CA GLY A 50 -5.04 1.48 2.69
C GLY A 50 -6.49 1.90 2.45
N ALA A 51 -7.35 0.93 2.15
CA ALA A 51 -8.79 1.16 2.02
C ALA A 51 -9.43 1.55 3.36
N SER A 52 -10.66 2.04 3.32
CA SER A 52 -11.41 2.35 4.54
C SER A 52 -11.77 1.10 5.34
N LEU A 53 -11.74 1.23 6.65
CA LEU A 53 -12.22 0.21 7.58
C LEU A 53 -13.75 0.26 7.71
N ARG A 54 -14.32 1.46 7.85
CA ARG A 54 -15.74 1.69 8.13
C ARG A 54 -16.34 2.77 7.24
N GLU A 55 -15.70 3.93 7.13
CA GLU A 55 -16.28 5.11 6.47
C GLU A 55 -15.52 5.49 5.19
N PRO A 56 -16.19 5.91 4.11
CA PRO A 56 -17.65 6.04 3.95
C PRO A 56 -18.39 4.69 3.84
N MET A 57 -17.66 3.61 3.58
CA MET A 57 -18.13 2.22 3.58
C MET A 57 -16.89 1.30 3.63
N PRO A 58 -16.96 0.08 4.16
CA PRO A 58 -15.81 -0.82 4.21
C PRO A 58 -15.19 -1.11 2.84
N GLY A 59 -13.86 -1.11 2.77
CA GLY A 59 -13.11 -1.40 1.55
C GLY A 59 -13.11 -0.29 0.49
N TRP A 60 -13.66 0.88 0.78
CA TRP A 60 -13.65 2.01 -0.16
C TRP A 60 -12.23 2.46 -0.47
N ILE A 61 -11.97 2.65 -1.75
CA ILE A 61 -10.68 3.11 -2.29
C ILE A 61 -10.83 3.70 -3.69
N ASP A 62 -10.00 4.69 -4.02
CA ASP A 62 -10.10 5.46 -5.26
C ASP A 62 -8.82 5.46 -6.12
N ASN A 63 -7.72 4.88 -5.64
CA ASN A 63 -6.43 4.94 -6.32
C ASN A 63 -5.68 3.60 -6.31
N PHE A 64 -4.75 3.47 -7.27
CA PHE A 64 -3.88 2.31 -7.46
C PHE A 64 -2.53 2.47 -6.76
N ASN A 65 -2.36 3.42 -5.84
CA ASN A 65 -1.05 3.70 -5.26
C ASN A 65 -0.69 2.63 -4.22
N GLY A 66 0.61 2.30 -4.16
CA GLY A 66 1.17 1.40 -3.14
C GLY A 66 0.45 0.04 -3.04
N PRO A 67 -0.16 -0.29 -1.88
CA PRO A 67 -0.74 -1.62 -1.63
C PRO A 67 -1.87 -1.98 -2.59
N SER A 68 -2.67 -1.01 -3.04
CA SER A 68 -3.83 -1.23 -3.90
C SER A 68 -3.43 -1.69 -5.30
N GLY A 69 -2.41 -1.05 -5.87
CA GLY A 69 -1.83 -1.43 -7.16
C GLY A 69 -1.16 -2.80 -7.11
N LEU A 70 -0.45 -3.10 -6.01
CA LEU A 70 0.14 -4.42 -5.78
C LEU A 70 -0.96 -5.49 -5.67
N LEU A 71 -2.03 -5.22 -4.93
CA LEU A 71 -3.15 -6.14 -4.77
C LEU A 71 -3.85 -6.42 -6.11
N VAL A 72 -4.07 -5.38 -6.93
CA VAL A 72 -4.59 -5.55 -8.30
C VAL A 72 -3.68 -6.42 -9.15
N ALA A 73 -2.37 -6.14 -9.15
CA ALA A 73 -1.41 -6.89 -9.95
C ALA A 73 -1.32 -8.36 -9.50
N ALA A 74 -1.36 -8.60 -8.19
CA ALA A 74 -1.34 -9.93 -7.58
C ALA A 74 -2.64 -10.69 -7.90
N GLY A 75 -3.80 -10.07 -7.70
CA GLY A 75 -5.10 -10.66 -7.97
C GLY A 75 -5.39 -10.90 -9.45
N LYS A 76 -4.73 -10.20 -10.37
CA LYS A 76 -4.77 -10.51 -11.82
C LYS A 76 -3.73 -11.55 -12.24
N GLY A 77 -2.91 -12.08 -11.32
CA GLY A 77 -1.87 -13.07 -11.61
C GLY A 77 -0.71 -12.53 -12.45
N VAL A 78 -0.55 -11.21 -12.51
CA VAL A 78 0.56 -10.54 -13.20
C VAL A 78 1.75 -10.42 -12.24
N LEU A 79 1.51 -9.98 -11.01
CA LEU A 79 2.52 -9.97 -9.96
C LEU A 79 2.48 -11.29 -9.17
N ARG A 80 3.57 -12.05 -9.25
CA ARG A 80 3.74 -13.32 -8.49
C ARG A 80 4.82 -13.31 -7.42
N SER A 81 5.77 -12.39 -7.53
CA SER A 81 6.92 -12.36 -6.64
C SER A 81 7.34 -10.91 -6.44
N MET A 82 7.63 -10.52 -5.21
CA MET A 82 8.18 -9.22 -4.89
C MET A 82 9.24 -9.37 -3.82
N ILE A 83 10.38 -8.72 -3.99
CA ILE A 83 11.42 -8.70 -2.97
C ILE A 83 10.92 -7.95 -1.72
N GLY A 84 11.07 -8.56 -0.55
CA GLY A 84 10.65 -7.98 0.72
C GLY A 84 10.97 -8.89 1.90
N ASP A 85 11.07 -8.29 3.08
CA ASP A 85 11.22 -9.05 4.32
C ASP A 85 9.83 -9.48 4.80
N VAL A 86 9.57 -10.79 4.77
CA VAL A 86 8.30 -11.37 5.19
C VAL A 86 7.99 -11.11 6.67
N ASN A 87 9.00 -10.84 7.49
CA ASN A 87 8.85 -10.55 8.91
C ASN A 87 8.78 -9.04 9.20
N ALA A 88 9.07 -8.20 8.20
CA ALA A 88 8.92 -6.76 8.37
C ALA A 88 7.44 -6.40 8.49
N VAL A 89 7.14 -5.53 9.45
CA VAL A 89 5.82 -4.95 9.66
C VAL A 89 5.48 -4.08 8.45
N SER A 90 4.32 -4.33 7.84
CA SER A 90 3.86 -3.60 6.65
C SER A 90 3.40 -2.18 6.95
N ASP A 91 2.96 -1.95 8.19
CA ASP A 91 2.47 -0.69 8.73
C ASP A 91 1.43 -0.02 7.81
N ILE A 92 0.34 -0.75 7.57
CA ILE A 92 -0.83 -0.27 6.84
C ILE A 92 -1.80 0.37 7.83
N VAL A 93 -2.36 1.53 7.48
CA VAL A 93 -3.42 2.20 8.24
C VAL A 93 -4.64 2.45 7.34
N PRO A 94 -5.87 2.13 7.78
CA PRO A 94 -7.08 2.47 7.04
C PRO A 94 -7.23 3.98 6.83
N VAL A 95 -7.75 4.40 5.66
CA VAL A 95 -7.85 5.83 5.32
C VAL A 95 -8.74 6.63 6.27
N ASP A 96 -9.84 6.04 6.74
CA ASP A 96 -10.76 6.66 7.69
C ASP A 96 -10.13 6.84 9.07
N ILE A 97 -9.32 5.87 9.54
CA ILE A 97 -8.52 6.05 10.76
C ILE A 97 -7.54 7.22 10.61
N ALA A 98 -6.85 7.30 9.46
CA ALA A 98 -5.90 8.39 9.21
C ALA A 98 -6.59 9.76 9.16
N VAL A 99 -7.77 9.84 8.53
CA VAL A 99 -8.59 11.06 8.48
C VAL A 99 -9.09 11.46 9.87
N ASN A 100 -9.64 10.52 10.64
CA ASN A 100 -10.13 10.79 11.99
C ASN A 100 -9.00 11.33 12.89
N MET A 101 -7.82 10.71 12.83
CA MET A 101 -6.67 11.20 13.58
C MET A 101 -6.21 12.57 13.08
N LEU A 102 -6.21 12.83 11.77
CA LEU A 102 -5.85 14.14 11.22
C LEU A 102 -6.77 15.25 11.73
N VAL A 103 -8.08 15.00 11.81
CA VAL A 103 -9.06 15.93 12.39
C VAL A 103 -8.74 16.21 13.86
N ALA A 104 -8.50 15.15 14.64
CA ALA A 104 -8.12 15.29 16.05
C ALA A 104 -6.79 16.06 16.24
N VAL A 105 -5.80 15.84 15.36
CA VAL A 105 -4.54 16.61 15.35
C VAL A 105 -4.78 18.08 15.03
N GLY A 106 -5.69 18.38 14.10
CA GLY A 106 -6.08 19.76 13.79
C GLY A 106 -6.71 20.47 14.98
N TRP A 107 -7.62 19.80 15.69
CA TRP A 107 -8.18 20.30 16.95
C TRP A 107 -7.10 20.53 18.01
N TYR A 108 -6.19 19.56 18.19
CA TYR A 108 -5.11 19.68 19.16
C TYR A 108 -4.22 20.88 18.86
N ALA A 109 -3.80 21.04 17.60
CA ALA A 109 -2.96 22.16 17.17
C ALA A 109 -3.64 23.53 17.37
N GLY A 110 -4.96 23.60 17.14
CA GLY A 110 -5.72 24.84 17.27
C GLY A 110 -6.07 25.23 18.72
N THR A 111 -6.11 24.26 19.64
CA THR A 111 -6.60 24.49 21.02
C THR A 111 -5.53 24.37 22.09
N LYS A 112 -4.49 23.55 21.86
CA LYS A 112 -3.40 23.32 22.80
C LYS A 112 -2.15 24.06 22.31
N ARG A 113 -1.60 24.93 23.16
CA ARG A 113 -0.30 25.56 22.88
C ARG A 113 0.82 24.64 23.34
N SER A 114 1.57 24.11 22.38
CA SER A 114 2.80 23.34 22.66
C SER A 114 4.01 24.26 22.55
N GLN A 115 5.03 24.03 23.40
CA GLN A 115 6.30 24.76 23.33
C GLN A 115 7.13 24.40 22.09
N SER A 116 6.86 23.24 21.49
CA SER A 116 7.48 22.75 20.26
C SER A 116 6.43 22.16 19.33
N ILE A 117 6.71 22.11 18.03
CA ILE A 117 5.81 21.53 17.03
C ILE A 117 5.66 20.03 17.32
N PRO A 118 4.49 19.53 17.77
CA PRO A 118 4.30 18.12 18.07
C PRO A 118 4.25 17.30 16.78
N ILE A 119 4.76 16.06 16.85
CA ILE A 119 4.72 15.08 15.77
C ILE A 119 3.78 13.95 16.16
N PHE A 120 2.78 13.68 15.34
CA PHE A 120 1.83 12.59 15.52
C PHE A 120 2.05 11.52 14.45
N HIS A 121 2.48 10.32 14.87
CA HIS A 121 2.56 9.16 13.99
C HIS A 121 1.22 8.42 13.98
N CYS A 122 0.61 8.30 12.81
CA CYS A 122 -0.57 7.48 12.58
C CYS A 122 -0.11 6.18 11.92
N ALA A 123 0.20 5.21 12.77
CA ALA A 123 0.82 3.95 12.38
C ALA A 123 0.23 2.80 13.20
N THR A 124 0.19 1.61 12.62
CA THR A 124 -0.31 0.40 13.28
C THR A 124 0.84 -0.42 13.86
N GLY A 125 2.06 -0.26 13.34
CA GLY A 125 3.13 -1.24 13.53
C GLY A 125 3.59 -1.50 14.97
N THR A 126 3.49 -0.53 15.88
CA THR A 126 3.86 -0.72 17.30
C THR A 126 2.68 -1.12 18.18
N ILE A 127 1.44 -0.95 17.70
CA ILE A 127 0.21 -1.11 18.51
C ILE A 127 -0.56 -2.38 18.11
N ASN A 128 -0.72 -2.61 16.80
CA ASN A 128 -1.44 -3.73 16.22
C ASN A 128 -0.73 -4.17 14.93
N PRO A 129 0.43 -4.86 15.03
CA PRO A 129 1.28 -5.15 13.87
C PRO A 129 0.67 -6.20 12.92
N VAL A 130 0.93 -6.03 11.62
CA VAL A 130 0.74 -7.06 10.60
C VAL A 130 1.94 -7.09 9.65
N THR A 131 2.56 -8.26 9.47
CA THR A 131 3.74 -8.41 8.63
C THR A 131 3.38 -8.57 7.15
N TRP A 132 4.35 -8.37 6.25
CA TRP A 132 4.16 -8.68 4.84
C TRP A 132 3.84 -10.16 4.59
N GLY A 133 4.42 -11.06 5.39
CA GLY A 133 4.11 -12.49 5.34
C GLY A 133 2.68 -12.81 5.78
N ASP A 134 2.19 -12.17 6.84
CA ASP A 134 0.81 -12.34 7.32
C ASP A 134 -0.21 -11.81 6.31
N LEU A 135 0.07 -10.64 5.71
CA LEU A 135 -0.74 -10.06 4.66
C LEU A 135 -0.93 -11.05 3.50
N CYS A 136 0.14 -11.68 3.02
CA CYS A 136 0.04 -12.68 1.96
C CYS A 136 -0.86 -13.86 2.35
N LYS A 137 -0.75 -14.35 3.59
CA LYS A 137 -1.57 -15.47 4.09
C LYS A 137 -3.04 -15.09 4.19
N ILE A 138 -3.35 -13.87 4.66
CA ILE A 138 -4.72 -13.37 4.82
C ILE A 138 -5.36 -13.09 3.45
N VAL A 139 -4.65 -12.39 2.56
CA VAL A 139 -5.20 -11.94 1.28
C VAL A 139 -5.39 -13.08 0.29
N SER A 140 -4.51 -14.09 0.30
CA SER A 140 -4.52 -15.16 -0.71
C SER A 140 -5.88 -15.90 -0.79
N PRO A 141 -6.47 -16.41 0.30
CA PRO A 141 -7.80 -17.03 0.26
C PRO A 141 -8.89 -16.12 -0.34
N TYR A 142 -8.89 -14.83 -0.02
CA TYR A 142 -9.89 -13.89 -0.53
C TYR A 142 -9.75 -13.61 -2.02
N LEU A 143 -8.54 -13.65 -2.58
CA LEU A 143 -8.34 -13.58 -4.04
C LEU A 143 -8.87 -14.82 -4.78
N TRP A 144 -8.98 -15.96 -4.08
CA TRP A 144 -9.61 -17.19 -4.60
C TRP A 144 -11.13 -17.18 -4.43
N GLU A 145 -11.62 -16.64 -3.32
CA GLU A 145 -13.05 -16.53 -3.04
C GLU A 145 -13.73 -15.48 -3.92
N TYR A 146 -13.09 -14.32 -4.09
CA TYR A 146 -13.54 -13.16 -4.87
C TYR A 146 -12.60 -12.90 -6.06
N PRO A 147 -12.51 -13.81 -7.04
CA PRO A 147 -11.56 -13.66 -8.14
C PRO A 147 -11.86 -12.44 -9.00
N PHE A 148 -10.81 -11.75 -9.42
CA PHE A 148 -10.91 -10.63 -10.35
C PHE A 148 -11.24 -11.13 -11.77
N GLU A 149 -11.84 -10.27 -12.57
CA GLU A 149 -12.10 -10.56 -13.97
C GLU A 149 -10.86 -10.31 -14.83
N ARG A 150 -10.85 -10.99 -16.00
CA ARG A 150 -9.78 -10.89 -17.00
C ARG A 150 -8.38 -11.12 -16.39
N VAL A 151 -8.29 -12.10 -15.49
CA VAL A 151 -7.01 -12.53 -14.92
C VAL A 151 -6.08 -13.05 -16.01
N PHE A 152 -4.79 -12.74 -15.89
CA PHE A 152 -3.77 -13.35 -16.73
C PHE A 152 -3.54 -14.81 -16.33
N ARG A 153 -3.42 -15.05 -15.03
CA ARG A 153 -3.22 -16.38 -14.42
C ARG A 153 -3.83 -16.42 -13.01
N ARG A 154 -3.84 -17.59 -12.37
CA ARG A 154 -4.26 -17.71 -10.97
C ARG A 154 -3.39 -16.81 -10.06
N PRO A 155 -3.99 -16.11 -9.09
CA PRO A 155 -3.25 -15.40 -8.04
C PRO A 155 -2.38 -16.38 -7.28
N ASN A 156 -1.07 -16.10 -7.28
CA ASN A 156 -0.09 -16.82 -6.48
C ASN A 156 1.07 -15.86 -6.25
N PHE A 157 0.90 -14.98 -5.27
CA PHE A 157 1.83 -13.92 -4.95
C PHE A 157 2.54 -14.24 -3.64
N ALA A 158 3.86 -14.04 -3.62
CA ALA A 158 4.67 -14.15 -2.42
C ALA A 158 5.70 -13.02 -2.33
N PHE A 159 6.04 -12.66 -1.09
CA PHE A 159 7.24 -11.88 -0.81
C PHE A 159 8.45 -12.81 -0.70
N GLU A 160 9.53 -12.45 -1.37
CA GLU A 160 10.79 -13.18 -1.35
C GLU A 160 11.81 -12.43 -0.51
N ALA A 161 12.31 -13.04 0.56
CA ALA A 161 13.34 -12.44 1.41
C ALA A 161 14.74 -12.51 0.78
N LYS A 162 15.00 -13.51 -0.08
CA LYS A 162 16.30 -13.76 -0.70
C LYS A 162 16.34 -13.24 -2.14
N GLU A 163 17.36 -12.47 -2.48
CA GLU A 163 17.56 -11.92 -3.83
C GLU A 163 17.64 -12.98 -4.93
N LEU A 164 18.28 -14.11 -4.64
CA LEU A 164 18.37 -15.22 -5.60
C LEU A 164 17.00 -15.83 -5.89
N ALA A 165 16.18 -16.03 -4.85
CA ALA A 165 14.81 -16.55 -5.00
C ALA A 165 13.94 -15.55 -5.77
N PHE A 166 14.01 -14.26 -5.41
CA PHE A 166 13.32 -13.20 -6.13
C PHE A 166 13.73 -13.13 -7.61
N THR A 167 15.02 -13.20 -7.90
CA THR A 167 15.53 -13.18 -9.28
C THR A 167 15.03 -14.38 -10.05
N TYR A 168 15.15 -15.59 -9.49
CA TYR A 168 14.63 -16.82 -10.08
C TYR A 168 13.14 -16.69 -10.41
N TRP A 169 12.31 -16.30 -9.45
CA TRP A 169 10.87 -16.17 -9.65
C TRP A 169 10.50 -15.02 -10.58
N THR A 170 11.27 -13.95 -10.66
CA THR A 170 11.06 -12.88 -11.66
C THR A 170 11.25 -13.43 -13.07
N TYR A 171 12.30 -14.21 -13.34
CA TYR A 171 12.49 -14.82 -14.66
C TYR A 171 11.40 -15.85 -14.97
N ILE A 172 11.17 -16.79 -14.06
CA ILE A 172 10.25 -17.92 -14.27
C ILE A 172 8.79 -17.48 -14.27
N SER A 173 8.38 -16.66 -13.31
CA SER A 173 6.98 -16.29 -13.13
C SER A 173 6.57 -15.00 -13.80
N HIS A 174 7.49 -14.09 -14.17
CA HIS A 174 7.12 -12.83 -14.84
C HIS A 174 7.60 -12.81 -16.29
N ARG A 175 8.91 -12.89 -16.52
CA ARG A 175 9.51 -12.63 -17.85
C ARG A 175 9.18 -13.72 -18.87
N ILE A 176 9.44 -15.00 -18.57
CA ILE A 176 9.18 -16.10 -19.51
C ILE A 176 7.69 -16.15 -19.94
N PRO A 177 6.71 -16.11 -19.01
CA PRO A 177 5.28 -16.07 -19.37
C PRO A 177 4.90 -14.87 -20.21
N ALA A 178 5.51 -13.70 -19.98
CA ALA A 178 5.27 -12.51 -20.78
C ALA A 178 5.79 -12.66 -22.22
N TRP A 179 6.98 -13.24 -22.40
CA TRP A 179 7.54 -13.56 -23.73
C TRP A 179 6.63 -14.53 -24.48
N ILE A 180 6.26 -15.63 -23.82
CA ILE A 180 5.37 -16.64 -24.38
C ILE A 180 4.02 -16.03 -24.79
N ALA A 181 3.41 -15.21 -23.93
CA ALA A 181 2.14 -14.55 -24.21
C ALA A 181 2.23 -13.57 -25.40
N ASP A 182 3.31 -12.78 -25.50
CA ASP A 182 3.49 -11.83 -26.60
C ASP A 182 3.83 -12.53 -27.92
N ILE A 183 4.56 -13.64 -27.90
CA ILE A 183 4.80 -14.48 -29.07
C ILE A 183 3.47 -15.07 -29.56
N MET A 184 2.68 -15.66 -28.67
CA MET A 184 1.36 -16.19 -29.03
C MET A 184 0.43 -15.10 -29.57
N ALA A 185 0.44 -13.91 -28.97
CA ALA A 185 -0.35 -12.77 -29.45
C ALA A 185 -0.04 -12.44 -30.90
N LYS A 186 1.25 -12.40 -31.28
CA LYS A 186 1.67 -12.17 -32.66
C LYS A 186 1.15 -13.25 -33.62
N PHE A 187 1.19 -14.53 -33.23
CA PHE A 187 0.67 -15.63 -34.06
C PHE A 187 -0.84 -15.56 -34.31
N VAL A 188 -1.61 -14.98 -33.39
CA VAL A 188 -3.07 -14.77 -33.56
C VAL A 188 -3.43 -13.36 -34.04
N GLY A 189 -2.47 -12.61 -34.57
CA GLY A 189 -2.68 -11.26 -35.12
C GLY A 189 -3.01 -10.17 -34.08
N LYS A 190 -2.72 -10.43 -32.79
CA LYS A 190 -2.91 -9.46 -31.70
C LYS A 190 -1.61 -8.73 -31.38
N GLN A 191 -1.74 -7.52 -30.86
CA GLN A 191 -0.60 -6.71 -30.42
C GLN A 191 0.04 -7.31 -29.15
N PRO A 192 1.39 -7.48 -29.12
CA PRO A 192 2.10 -7.88 -27.91
C PRO A 192 2.13 -6.71 -26.90
N ILE A 193 1.69 -6.96 -25.67
CA ILE A 193 1.56 -5.93 -24.63
C ILE A 193 2.18 -6.34 -23.29
N MET A 194 2.46 -7.63 -23.08
CA MET A 194 2.83 -8.16 -21.77
C MET A 194 4.21 -7.69 -21.34
N GLN A 195 5.21 -7.68 -22.24
CA GLN A 195 6.54 -7.12 -21.93
C GLN A 195 6.45 -5.68 -21.42
N ARG A 196 5.68 -4.84 -22.11
CA ARG A 196 5.48 -3.43 -21.71
C ARG A 196 4.83 -3.31 -20.33
N ASN A 197 3.87 -4.18 -20.01
CA ASN A 197 3.23 -4.20 -18.70
C ASN A 197 4.20 -4.63 -17.60
N TYR A 198 5.04 -5.64 -17.85
CA TYR A 198 6.04 -6.09 -16.88
C TYR A 198 7.15 -5.06 -16.66
N VAL A 199 7.59 -4.32 -17.68
CA VAL A 199 8.54 -3.21 -17.48
C VAL A 199 7.96 -2.14 -16.53
N LYS A 200 6.67 -1.83 -16.65
CA LYS A 200 5.99 -0.91 -15.72
C LYS A 200 5.90 -1.51 -14.31
N LEU A 201 5.59 -2.79 -14.20
CA LEU A 201 5.51 -3.51 -12.92
C LEU A 201 6.87 -3.55 -12.22
N GLU A 202 7.95 -3.90 -12.92
CA GLU A 202 9.32 -3.93 -12.38
C GLU A 202 9.72 -2.55 -11.87
N LYS A 203 9.40 -1.48 -12.62
CA LYS A 203 9.61 -0.09 -12.17
C LYS A 203 8.79 0.25 -10.92
N ALA A 204 7.54 -0.18 -10.83
CA ALA A 204 6.73 0.03 -9.63
C ALA A 204 7.31 -0.72 -8.42
N MET A 205 7.68 -1.99 -8.59
CA MET A 205 8.29 -2.80 -7.52
C MET A 205 9.60 -2.20 -7.02
N SER A 206 10.47 -1.71 -7.90
CA SER A 206 11.75 -1.11 -7.48
C SER A 206 11.57 0.13 -6.61
N THR A 207 10.52 0.93 -6.85
CA THR A 207 10.21 2.09 -5.99
C THR A 207 9.73 1.71 -4.59
N LEU A 208 9.20 0.49 -4.44
CA LEU A 208 8.65 -0.02 -3.17
C LEU A 208 9.66 -0.87 -2.39
N GLN A 209 10.67 -1.44 -3.07
CA GLN A 209 11.67 -2.33 -2.49
C GLN A 209 12.36 -1.75 -1.23
N TYR A 210 12.58 -0.44 -1.17
CA TYR A 210 13.17 0.18 0.02
C TYR A 210 12.31 -0.04 1.27
N PHE A 211 10.98 0.08 1.11
CA PHE A 211 10.00 -0.01 2.19
C PHE A 211 9.63 -1.46 2.50
N THR A 212 9.53 -2.34 1.50
CA THR A 212 9.16 -3.74 1.74
C THR A 212 10.29 -4.58 2.37
N LYS A 213 11.54 -4.12 2.28
CA LYS A 213 12.71 -4.77 2.90
C LYS A 213 12.99 -4.36 4.34
N ARG A 214 12.23 -3.41 4.90
CA ARG A 214 12.55 -2.80 6.20
C ARG A 214 11.30 -2.68 7.05
N GLY A 215 11.43 -3.05 8.32
CA GLY A 215 10.46 -2.68 9.35
C GLY A 215 10.76 -1.29 9.91
N TRP A 216 9.74 -0.63 10.45
CA TRP A 216 9.86 0.66 11.12
C TRP A 216 9.15 0.59 12.47
N THR A 217 9.74 1.23 13.47
CA THR A 217 9.14 1.38 14.79
C THR A 217 8.81 2.85 15.00
N PHE A 218 7.53 3.15 15.13
CA PHE A 218 7.05 4.50 15.40
C PHE A 218 6.64 4.62 16.87
N LYS A 219 7.07 5.69 17.53
CA LYS A 219 6.73 5.92 18.93
C LYS A 219 5.26 6.35 19.05
N PRO A 220 4.43 5.63 19.83
CA PRO A 220 3.00 5.91 19.93
C PRO A 220 2.65 6.93 21.03
N ASP A 221 3.63 7.64 21.61
CA ASP A 221 3.41 8.51 22.78
C ASP A 221 2.33 9.58 22.51
N ASN A 222 2.52 10.38 21.44
CA ASN A 222 1.56 11.42 21.06
C ASN A 222 0.25 10.84 20.50
N TYR A 223 0.30 9.65 19.91
CA TYR A 223 -0.90 8.92 19.47
C TYR A 223 -1.78 8.56 20.67
N ASN A 224 -1.20 7.96 21.71
CA ASN A 224 -1.91 7.53 22.91
C ASN A 224 -2.45 8.72 23.69
N MET A 225 -1.64 9.79 23.81
CA MET A 225 -2.07 11.05 24.43
C MET A 225 -3.29 11.63 23.71
N LEU A 226 -3.23 11.79 22.38
CA LEU A 226 -4.34 12.35 21.62
C LEU A 226 -5.61 11.47 21.72
N LEU A 227 -5.45 10.15 21.66
CA LEU A 227 -6.57 9.23 21.78
C LEU A 227 -7.25 9.33 23.16
N SER A 228 -6.48 9.61 24.23
CA SER A 228 -7.01 9.77 25.59
C SER A 228 -7.79 11.07 25.81
N GLU A 229 -7.58 12.08 24.95
CA GLU A 229 -8.35 13.34 24.98
C GLU A 229 -9.73 13.19 24.34
N LEU A 230 -9.96 12.15 23.51
CA LEU A 230 -11.27 11.89 22.93
C LEU A 230 -12.23 11.32 23.97
N GLN A 231 -13.37 11.98 24.17
CA GLN A 231 -14.41 11.56 25.12
C GLN A 231 -15.80 11.61 24.50
N GLY A 232 -16.74 10.89 25.09
CA GLY A 232 -18.16 10.94 24.72
C GLY A 232 -18.39 10.74 23.22
N ARG A 233 -19.00 11.75 22.59
CA ARG A 233 -19.36 11.75 21.16
C ARG A 233 -18.14 11.77 20.24
N ASP A 234 -17.09 12.52 20.58
CA ASP A 234 -15.89 12.63 19.76
C ASP A 234 -15.15 11.30 19.65
N LEU A 235 -15.13 10.51 20.73
CA LEU A 235 -14.56 9.16 20.70
C LEU A 235 -15.35 8.20 19.81
N GLN A 236 -16.66 8.42 19.62
CA GLN A 236 -17.51 7.59 18.78
C GLN A 236 -17.37 7.96 17.30
N GLU A 237 -17.36 9.26 17.00
CA GLU A 237 -17.29 9.78 15.62
C GLU A 237 -15.86 9.79 15.07
N PHE A 238 -14.88 10.26 15.86
CA PHE A 238 -13.50 10.44 15.41
C PHE A 238 -12.54 9.41 16.01
N SER A 239 -13.04 8.23 16.38
CA SER A 239 -12.17 7.16 16.86
C SER A 239 -11.12 6.81 15.80
N PHE A 240 -9.86 6.80 16.21
CA PHE A 240 -8.73 6.33 15.39
C PHE A 240 -7.95 5.20 16.08
N ASP A 241 -8.61 4.46 17.00
CA ASP A 241 -8.01 3.37 17.76
C ASP A 241 -7.69 2.15 16.87
N VAL A 242 -6.42 1.99 16.52
CA VAL A 242 -5.93 0.94 15.61
C VAL A 242 -5.97 -0.46 16.25
N ARG A 243 -6.14 -0.57 17.57
CA ARG A 243 -6.30 -1.86 18.26
C ARG A 243 -7.59 -2.57 17.87
N ARG A 244 -8.56 -1.84 17.33
CA ARG A 244 -9.86 -2.37 16.89
C ARG A 244 -9.84 -2.94 15.48
N ILE A 245 -8.71 -2.90 14.80
CA ILE A 245 -8.58 -3.44 13.43
C ILE A 245 -8.45 -4.96 13.51
N GLU A 246 -9.47 -5.64 13.01
CA GLU A 246 -9.46 -7.08 12.76
C GLU A 246 -8.93 -7.35 11.36
N TRP A 247 -7.62 -7.64 11.27
CA TRP A 247 -6.87 -7.70 10.00
C TRP A 247 -7.48 -8.62 8.95
N ASP A 248 -8.00 -9.78 9.35
CA ASP A 248 -8.63 -10.74 8.44
C ASP A 248 -9.84 -10.12 7.73
N SER A 249 -10.78 -9.57 8.50
CA SER A 249 -11.98 -8.91 7.96
C SER A 249 -11.64 -7.65 7.16
N TYR A 250 -10.66 -6.87 7.61
CA TYR A 250 -10.20 -5.67 6.90
C TYR A 250 -9.66 -6.01 5.51
N PHE A 251 -8.78 -7.01 5.40
CA PHE A 251 -8.22 -7.40 4.10
C PHE A 251 -9.22 -8.10 3.20
N ARG A 252 -10.20 -8.83 3.74
CA ARG A 252 -11.35 -9.31 2.96
C ARG A 252 -12.09 -8.15 2.30
N ASP A 253 -12.49 -7.17 3.09
CA ASP A 253 -13.25 -6.02 2.62
C ASP A 253 -12.40 -5.16 1.67
N PHE A 254 -11.07 -5.09 1.88
CA PHE A 254 -10.13 -4.46 0.95
C PHE A 254 -10.09 -5.20 -0.41
N VAL A 255 -10.02 -6.53 -0.44
CA VAL A 255 -10.05 -7.31 -1.70
C VAL A 255 -11.36 -7.06 -2.46
N ILE A 256 -12.50 -7.13 -1.77
CA ILE A 256 -13.82 -6.85 -2.35
C ILE A 256 -13.89 -5.40 -2.85
N GLY A 257 -13.35 -4.47 -2.06
CA GLY A 257 -13.25 -3.06 -2.36
C GLY A 257 -12.44 -2.76 -3.62
N VAL A 258 -11.28 -3.39 -3.79
CA VAL A 258 -10.47 -3.29 -5.02
C VAL A 258 -11.27 -3.76 -6.23
N LYS A 259 -11.93 -4.92 -6.12
CA LYS A 259 -12.78 -5.47 -7.20
C LYS A 259 -13.87 -4.47 -7.59
N LYS A 260 -14.61 -3.95 -6.61
CA LYS A 260 -15.74 -3.05 -6.82
C LYS A 260 -15.32 -1.65 -7.28
N TYR A 261 -14.43 -1.00 -6.55
CA TYR A 261 -14.16 0.44 -6.71
C TYR A 261 -13.03 0.73 -7.70
N LEU A 262 -11.98 -0.10 -7.78
CA LEU A 262 -10.87 0.12 -8.72
C LEU A 262 -11.10 -0.60 -10.04
N LEU A 263 -11.51 -1.87 -10.00
CA LEU A 263 -11.71 -2.67 -11.21
C LEU A 263 -13.10 -2.48 -11.84
N LYS A 264 -14.04 -1.88 -11.10
CA LYS A 264 -15.44 -1.70 -11.52
C LYS A 264 -16.12 -3.02 -11.91
N GLU A 265 -15.77 -4.08 -11.20
CA GLU A 265 -16.33 -5.43 -11.38
C GLU A 265 -17.41 -5.67 -10.33
N ASP A 266 -18.45 -6.43 -10.68
CA ASP A 266 -19.53 -6.77 -9.75
C ASP A 266 -19.04 -7.82 -8.74
N PRO A 267 -19.05 -7.53 -7.42
CA PRO A 267 -18.63 -8.50 -6.40
C PRO A 267 -19.64 -9.64 -6.20
N SER A 268 -20.89 -9.51 -6.65
CA SER A 268 -21.96 -10.51 -6.49
C SER A 268 -21.99 -11.56 -7.62
N ASP A 269 -21.64 -11.18 -8.86
CA ASP A 269 -21.50 -12.15 -9.97
C ASP A 269 -20.12 -12.80 -10.00
N LEU A 270 -19.95 -13.82 -9.17
CA LEU A 270 -18.73 -14.62 -9.13
C LEU A 270 -18.75 -15.79 -10.12
N THR A 271 -19.85 -16.05 -10.83
CA THR A 271 -20.02 -17.31 -11.58
C THR A 271 -19.09 -17.37 -12.79
N ALA A 272 -19.10 -16.31 -13.60
CA ALA A 272 -18.23 -16.21 -14.78
C ALA A 272 -16.75 -16.10 -14.38
N ALA A 273 -16.47 -15.32 -13.32
CA ALA A 273 -15.13 -15.14 -12.77
C ALA A 273 -14.57 -16.48 -12.26
N LYS A 274 -15.31 -17.22 -11.41
CA LYS A 274 -14.90 -18.53 -10.88
C LYS A 274 -14.72 -19.58 -11.98
N ARG A 275 -15.56 -19.61 -13.03
CA ARG A 275 -15.40 -20.53 -14.16
C ARG A 275 -14.12 -20.26 -14.96
N ARG A 276 -13.83 -19.00 -15.29
CA ARG A 276 -12.58 -18.61 -16.00
C ARG A 276 -11.35 -18.84 -15.12
N PHE A 277 -11.48 -18.55 -13.84
CA PHE A 277 -10.46 -18.79 -12.84
C PHE A 277 -10.10 -20.28 -12.75
N LYS A 278 -11.09 -21.20 -12.67
CA LYS A 278 -10.86 -22.65 -12.72
C LYS A 278 -10.14 -23.10 -13.99
N ARG A 279 -10.44 -22.50 -15.15
CA ARG A 279 -9.71 -22.79 -16.40
C ARG A 279 -8.26 -22.31 -16.34
N SER A 280 -7.98 -21.16 -15.72
CA SER A 280 -6.61 -20.65 -15.55
C SER A 280 -5.76 -21.54 -14.65
N VAL A 281 -6.36 -22.26 -13.69
CA VAL A 281 -5.66 -23.24 -12.84
C VAL A 281 -5.19 -24.46 -13.63
N LEU A 282 -5.87 -24.81 -14.73
CA LEU A 282 -5.51 -25.95 -15.58
C LEU A 282 -4.37 -25.64 -16.57
N LEU A 283 -4.04 -24.35 -16.75
CA LEU A 283 -3.05 -23.87 -17.72
C LEU A 283 -1.72 -23.49 -17.06
N ASP A 284 -1.57 -23.73 -15.75
CA ASP A 284 -0.56 -23.10 -14.90
C ASP A 284 0.07 -24.11 -13.92
#